data_AF-V4NQ41-F1
#
_entry.id   AF-V4NQ41-F1
#
_cell.length_a   1.000
_cell.length_b   1.000
_cell.length_c   1.000
_cell.angle_alpha   90.00
_cell.angle_beta   90.00
_cell.angle_gamma   90.00
#
_symmetry.space_group_name_H-M   'P 1'
#
loop_
_entity.id
_entity.type
_entity.pdbx_description
1 polymer ?
#
loop_
_entity_poly.entity_id
_entity_poly.type
_entity_poly.pdbx_seq_one_letter_code
_entity_poly.pdbx_strand_id
1 'polypeptide(L)'
;MTVKKSLKVLLAASALMVAPLAAVIVAAPASAQTSDLAKLQITTQVIGNLKIVDVMARAGAQTLLADETVKTLTQPEQDRLVSFYTDGLYAQESVLNEKLATSCTEAFTMEELKVLLRLSQINYIQQLVAQGGDPSLTADPATMTAADRTFYDQYADSDIVMRLASKINFDVIKPELEAITLKAFTDFLAWRAHLPA
;
A
#
# COMPACT_ATOMS: atom_id res chain seq x y z
N MET A 1 -52.19 -3.64 -30.34
CA MET A 1 -53.53 -4.13 -29.92
C MET A 1 -53.41 -4.79 -28.57
N THR A 2 -54.33 -4.47 -27.66
CA THR A 2 -54.44 -5.06 -26.32
C THR A 2 -54.98 -6.48 -26.42
N VAL A 3 -54.35 -7.46 -25.77
CA VAL A 3 -55.01 -8.74 -25.46
C VAL A 3 -55.18 -8.85 -23.95
N LYS A 4 -56.43 -9.09 -23.56
CA LYS A 4 -56.94 -8.97 -22.20
C LYS A 4 -56.30 -9.99 -21.25
N LYS A 5 -55.93 -9.53 -20.06
CA LYS A 5 -55.75 -10.38 -18.87
C LYS A 5 -57.01 -11.21 -18.64
N SER A 6 -56.87 -12.52 -18.35
CA SER A 6 -57.74 -13.28 -17.42
C SER A 6 -57.38 -14.77 -17.35
N LEU A 7 -56.47 -15.12 -16.44
CA LEU A 7 -56.42 -16.39 -15.69
C LEU A 7 -55.48 -16.08 -14.51
N LYS A 8 -55.99 -15.94 -13.28
CA LYS A 8 -56.34 -17.00 -12.32
C LYS A 8 -55.12 -17.87 -11.97
N VAL A 9 -55.00 -18.23 -10.68
CA VAL A 9 -53.90 -19.03 -10.08
C VAL A 9 -52.62 -18.19 -9.91
N LEU A 10 -51.94 -18.09 -8.76
CA LEU A 10 -52.23 -18.27 -7.31
C LEU A 10 -51.06 -17.52 -6.59
N LEU A 11 -51.08 -17.04 -5.34
CA LEU A 11 -52.06 -16.94 -4.24
C LEU A 11 -52.46 -15.43 -4.08
N ALA A 12 -53.46 -14.96 -3.33
CA ALA A 12 -53.81 -15.08 -1.90
C ALA A 12 -52.64 -14.69 -0.96
N ALA A 13 -52.38 -13.40 -0.72
CA ALA A 13 -53.15 -12.54 0.21
C ALA A 13 -53.17 -13.06 1.66
N SER A 14 -52.30 -12.49 2.49
CA SER A 14 -52.43 -12.42 3.96
C SER A 14 -51.79 -11.11 4.44
N ALA A 15 -52.43 -9.99 4.14
CA ALA A 15 -52.19 -8.76 4.89
C ALA A 15 -53.09 -8.78 6.12
N LEU A 16 -52.53 -8.88 7.33
CA LEU A 16 -53.15 -8.41 8.57
C LEU A 16 -52.13 -8.36 9.73
N MET A 17 -51.71 -7.13 10.02
CA MET A 17 -51.51 -6.57 11.37
C MET A 17 -50.27 -6.87 12.25
N VAL A 18 -49.79 -5.75 12.81
CA VAL A 18 -49.04 -5.57 14.07
C VAL A 18 -47.61 -6.13 14.14
N ALA A 19 -46.64 -5.24 13.91
CA ALA A 19 -45.76 -4.72 14.96
C ALA A 19 -44.94 -3.51 14.44
N PRO A 20 -44.63 -2.51 15.27
CA PRO A 20 -43.48 -1.65 14.99
C PRO A 20 -42.23 -2.48 15.28
N LEU A 21 -41.72 -3.19 14.27
CA LEU A 21 -40.36 -3.69 14.34
C LEU A 21 -39.45 -2.46 14.33
N ALA A 22 -39.07 -2.04 15.55
CA ALA A 22 -37.95 -1.18 15.76
C ALA A 22 -36.81 -1.71 14.90
N ALA A 23 -36.35 -0.89 13.96
CA ALA A 23 -35.07 -1.13 13.35
C ALA A 23 -34.05 -1.05 14.49
N VAL A 24 -33.69 -2.21 15.04
CA VAL A 24 -32.44 -2.38 15.76
C VAL A 24 -31.36 -2.23 14.70
N ILE A 25 -31.10 -0.97 14.37
CA ILE A 25 -29.80 -0.53 13.93
C ILE A 25 -28.90 -0.94 15.09
N VAL A 26 -28.29 -2.13 14.96
CA VAL A 26 -27.13 -2.49 15.75
C VAL A 26 -26.08 -1.49 15.30
N ALA A 27 -26.07 -0.32 15.95
CA ALA A 27 -24.98 0.62 15.84
C ALA A 27 -23.77 -0.17 16.29
N ALA A 28 -22.91 -0.56 15.34
CA ALA A 28 -21.60 -1.05 15.66
C ALA A 28 -20.99 -0.04 16.65
N PRO A 29 -20.57 -0.49 17.84
CA PRO A 29 -20.24 0.44 18.90
C PRO A 29 -19.14 1.38 18.40
N ALA A 30 -19.29 2.69 18.60
CA ALA A 30 -18.36 3.69 18.05
C ALA A 30 -16.89 3.46 18.49
N SER A 31 -16.68 2.69 19.56
CA SER A 31 -15.36 2.19 19.99
C SER A 31 -14.70 1.23 19.00
N ALA A 32 -15.46 0.38 18.28
CA ALA A 32 -14.93 -0.51 17.25
C ALA A 32 -14.42 0.30 16.05
N GLN A 33 -15.26 1.19 15.50
CA GLN A 33 -14.86 2.07 14.39
C GLN A 33 -13.65 2.95 14.75
N THR A 34 -13.59 3.45 15.98
CA THR A 34 -12.41 4.21 16.48
C THR A 34 -11.15 3.33 16.57
N SER A 35 -11.29 2.08 17.01
CA SER A 35 -10.20 1.12 17.08
C SER A 35 -9.66 0.78 15.68
N ASP A 36 -10.54 0.54 14.71
CA ASP A 36 -10.14 0.16 13.35
C ASP A 36 -9.40 1.31 12.63
N LEU A 37 -9.86 2.55 12.81
CA LEU A 37 -9.15 3.74 12.33
C LEU A 37 -7.77 3.91 13.00
N ALA A 38 -7.68 3.71 14.32
CA ALA A 38 -6.40 3.78 15.04
C ALA A 38 -5.42 2.70 14.58
N LYS A 39 -5.89 1.47 14.35
CA LYS A 39 -5.08 0.39 13.76
C LYS A 39 -4.58 0.79 12.37
N LEU A 40 -5.45 1.25 11.48
CA LEU A 40 -5.07 1.66 10.13
C LEU A 40 -4.01 2.77 10.15
N GLN A 41 -4.21 3.80 10.99
CA GLN A 41 -3.23 4.89 11.14
C GLN A 41 -1.85 4.39 11.57
N ILE A 42 -1.78 3.48 12.54
CA ILE A 42 -0.49 2.89 12.97
C ILE A 42 0.10 2.03 11.86
N THR A 43 -0.70 1.21 11.16
CA THR A 43 -0.21 0.42 10.03
C THR A 43 0.35 1.31 8.92
N THR A 44 -0.32 2.41 8.56
CA THR A 44 0.17 3.38 7.57
C THR A 44 1.48 4.03 8.02
N GLN A 45 1.64 4.34 9.31
CA GLN A 45 2.92 4.81 9.86
C GLN A 45 4.01 3.74 9.79
N VAL A 46 3.71 2.47 10.07
CA VAL A 46 4.65 1.36 9.89
C VAL A 46 5.12 1.29 8.44
N ILE A 47 4.19 1.20 7.47
CA ILE A 47 4.54 1.11 6.03
C ILE A 47 5.35 2.32 5.57
N GLY A 48 4.98 3.53 5.97
CA GLY A 48 5.70 4.77 5.65
C GLY A 48 7.11 4.84 6.26
N ASN A 49 7.28 4.38 7.51
CA ASN A 49 8.58 4.30 8.16
C ASN A 49 9.51 3.27 7.49
N LEU A 50 8.97 2.16 6.98
CA LEU A 50 9.74 1.14 6.26
C LEU A 50 10.15 1.57 4.84
N LYS A 51 9.73 2.75 4.37
CA LYS A 51 10.14 3.34 3.08
C LYS A 51 9.95 2.41 1.87
N ILE A 52 8.80 1.73 1.86
CA ILE A 52 8.40 0.82 0.78
C ILE A 52 8.32 1.55 -0.57
N VAL A 53 7.90 2.82 -0.60
CA VAL A 53 7.87 3.62 -1.84
C VAL A 53 9.27 3.92 -2.37
N ASP A 54 10.25 4.25 -1.52
CA ASP A 54 11.66 4.45 -1.91
C ASP A 54 12.31 3.15 -2.43
N VAL A 55 11.86 1.99 -1.94
CA VAL A 55 12.25 0.67 -2.44
C VAL A 55 11.64 0.40 -3.81
N MET A 56 10.33 0.64 -3.98
CA MET A 56 9.64 0.52 -5.27
C MET A 56 10.22 1.47 -6.32
N ALA A 57 10.59 2.70 -5.93
CA ALA A 57 11.23 3.67 -6.81
C ALA A 57 12.58 3.18 -7.34
N ARG A 58 13.43 2.61 -6.46
CA ARG A 58 14.72 2.03 -6.85
C ARG A 58 14.58 0.78 -7.71
N ALA A 59 13.80 -0.21 -7.27
CA ALA A 59 13.58 -1.46 -8.01
C ALA A 59 12.89 -1.20 -9.37
N GLY A 60 11.94 -0.27 -9.40
CA GLY A 60 11.26 0.16 -10.62
C GLY A 60 12.20 0.88 -11.59
N ALA A 61 13.04 1.80 -11.11
CA ALA A 61 14.06 2.45 -11.94
C ALA A 61 15.08 1.45 -12.51
N GLN A 62 15.57 0.49 -11.69
CA GLN A 62 16.44 -0.58 -12.17
C GLN A 62 15.76 -1.43 -13.25
N THR A 63 14.49 -1.79 -13.05
CA THR A 63 13.69 -2.56 -14.03
C THR A 63 13.50 -1.76 -15.33
N LEU A 64 13.21 -0.46 -15.23
CA LEU A 64 13.02 0.45 -16.36
C LEU A 64 14.29 0.59 -17.20
N LEU A 65 15.45 0.77 -16.55
CA LEU A 65 16.77 0.84 -17.21
C LEU A 65 17.25 -0.52 -17.76
N ALA A 66 16.68 -1.63 -17.27
CA ALA A 66 16.95 -2.97 -17.79
C ALA A 66 16.18 -3.29 -19.09
N ASP A 67 15.16 -2.49 -19.46
CA ASP A 67 14.38 -2.68 -20.69
C ASP A 67 15.20 -2.32 -21.94
N GLU A 68 15.15 -3.18 -22.96
CA GLU A 68 15.93 -2.99 -24.20
C GLU A 68 15.53 -1.73 -24.98
N THR A 69 14.27 -1.28 -24.87
CA THR A 69 13.81 -0.02 -25.48
C THR A 69 14.45 1.18 -24.80
N VAL A 70 14.50 1.16 -23.46
CA VAL A 70 15.08 2.25 -22.65
C VAL A 70 16.60 2.32 -22.84
N LYS A 71 17.28 1.19 -23.01
CA LYS A 71 18.73 1.15 -23.34
C LYS A 71 19.10 1.84 -24.65
N THR A 72 18.16 2.02 -25.58
CA THR A 72 18.42 2.79 -26.82
C THR A 72 18.45 4.31 -26.61
N LEU A 73 17.94 4.78 -25.47
CA LEU A 73 17.95 6.21 -25.11
C LEU A 73 19.34 6.62 -24.61
N THR A 74 19.69 7.90 -24.81
CA THR A 74 20.89 8.49 -24.23
C THR A 74 20.79 8.59 -22.70
N GLN A 75 21.93 8.65 -21.98
CA GLN A 75 21.91 8.77 -20.51
C GLN A 75 21.01 9.92 -19.99
N PRO A 76 21.06 11.14 -20.55
CA PRO A 76 20.16 12.22 -20.09
C PRO A 76 18.67 11.93 -20.33
N GLU A 77 18.33 11.16 -21.36
CA GLU A 77 16.95 10.71 -21.60
C GLU A 77 16.54 9.62 -20.60
N GLN A 78 17.43 8.66 -20.31
CA GLN A 78 17.22 7.62 -19.30
C GLN A 78 17.01 8.24 -17.91
N ASP A 79 17.91 9.13 -17.48
CA ASP A 79 17.83 9.86 -16.20
C ASP A 79 16.51 10.64 -16.10
N ARG A 80 16.07 11.23 -17.21
CA ARG A 80 14.84 12.02 -17.25
C ARG A 80 13.58 11.16 -17.18
N LEU A 81 13.56 10.01 -17.86
CA LEU A 81 12.48 9.03 -17.77
C LEU A 81 12.37 8.46 -16.34
N VAL A 82 13.51 8.13 -15.72
CA VAL A 82 13.58 7.69 -14.32
C VAL A 82 13.03 8.77 -13.38
N SER A 83 13.43 10.05 -13.54
CA SER A 83 12.88 11.17 -12.76
C SER A 83 11.35 11.22 -12.85
N PHE A 84 10.78 11.21 -14.05
CA PHE A 84 9.32 11.24 -14.21
C PHE A 84 8.60 10.06 -13.54
N TYR A 85 9.22 8.86 -13.55
CA TYR A 85 8.70 7.68 -12.87
C TYR A 85 8.77 7.82 -11.34
N THR A 86 9.93 8.20 -10.79
CA THR A 86 10.12 8.34 -9.34
C THR A 86 9.30 9.49 -8.76
N ASP A 87 9.23 10.62 -9.47
CA ASP A 87 8.43 11.79 -9.06
C ASP A 87 6.93 11.43 -9.00
N GLY A 88 6.46 10.59 -9.92
CA GLY A 88 5.09 10.05 -9.91
C GLY A 88 4.81 9.11 -8.73
N LEU A 89 5.77 8.29 -8.33
CA LEU A 89 5.67 7.44 -7.12
C LEU A 89 5.60 8.30 -5.84
N TYR A 90 6.52 9.25 -5.68
CA TYR A 90 6.54 10.10 -4.48
C TYR A 90 5.31 11.00 -4.38
N ALA A 91 4.78 11.50 -5.51
CA ALA A 91 3.51 12.24 -5.54
C ALA A 91 2.29 11.42 -5.06
N GLN A 92 2.39 10.08 -5.06
CA GLN A 92 1.35 9.16 -4.60
C GLN A 92 1.72 8.42 -3.30
N GLU A 93 2.84 8.75 -2.63
CA GLU A 93 3.38 8.00 -1.48
C GLU A 93 2.31 7.72 -0.41
N SER A 94 1.53 8.74 -0.02
CA SER A 94 0.48 8.59 1.00
C SER A 94 -0.62 7.61 0.57
N VAL A 95 -1.04 7.64 -0.70
CA VAL A 95 -2.12 6.79 -1.23
C VAL A 95 -1.65 5.34 -1.37
N LEU A 96 -0.42 5.14 -1.83
CA LEU A 96 0.22 3.83 -1.91
C LEU A 96 0.37 3.22 -0.51
N ASN A 97 0.90 3.98 0.45
CA ASN A 97 1.08 3.53 1.82
C ASN A 97 -0.25 3.19 2.51
N GLU A 98 -1.30 4.00 2.35
CA GLU A 98 -2.64 3.75 2.90
C GLU A 98 -3.27 2.47 2.32
N LYS A 99 -3.13 2.25 1.00
CA LYS A 99 -3.61 1.04 0.32
C LYS A 99 -2.87 -0.22 0.79
N LEU A 100 -1.54 -0.18 0.87
CA LEU A 100 -0.73 -1.28 1.38
C LEU A 100 -1.06 -1.56 2.86
N ALA A 101 -1.21 -0.53 3.69
CA ALA A 101 -1.60 -0.67 5.09
C ALA A 101 -3.00 -1.28 5.25
N THR A 102 -3.98 -0.84 4.45
CA THR A 102 -5.34 -1.41 4.44
C THR A 102 -5.31 -2.90 4.13
N SER A 103 -4.42 -3.35 3.24
CA SER A 103 -4.29 -4.77 2.87
C SER A 103 -3.84 -5.70 4.01
N CYS A 104 -3.16 -5.18 5.04
CA CYS A 104 -2.57 -5.98 6.12
C CYS A 104 -3.05 -5.62 7.54
N THR A 105 -3.76 -4.50 7.74
CA THR A 105 -4.19 -3.99 9.06
C THR A 105 -5.01 -5.00 9.88
N GLU A 106 -5.83 -5.84 9.24
CA GLU A 106 -6.63 -6.84 9.94
C GLU A 106 -5.80 -8.01 10.51
N ALA A 107 -4.60 -8.27 9.97
CA ALA A 107 -3.75 -9.39 10.36
C ALA A 107 -2.97 -9.19 11.68
N PHE A 108 -3.13 -8.03 12.33
CA PHE A 108 -2.42 -7.65 13.55
C PHE A 108 -3.39 -7.11 14.62
N THR A 109 -3.07 -7.40 15.87
CA THR A 109 -3.64 -6.76 17.06
C THR A 109 -3.02 -5.39 17.31
N MET A 110 -3.62 -4.58 18.18
CA MET A 110 -3.10 -3.26 18.54
C MET A 110 -1.71 -3.32 19.20
N GLU A 111 -1.44 -4.32 20.03
CA GLU A 111 -0.12 -4.47 20.67
C GLU A 111 0.96 -4.90 19.67
N GLU A 112 0.64 -5.80 18.73
CA GLU A 112 1.52 -6.15 17.63
C GLU A 112 1.84 -4.94 16.73
N LEU A 113 0.84 -4.11 16.42
CA LEU A 113 1.04 -2.88 15.65
C LEU A 113 1.95 -1.87 16.37
N LYS A 114 1.89 -1.77 17.71
CA LYS A 114 2.84 -0.95 18.49
C LYS A 114 4.28 -1.48 18.42
N VAL A 115 4.46 -2.81 18.46
CA VAL A 115 5.78 -3.44 18.29
C VAL A 115 6.33 -3.15 16.90
N LEU A 116 5.52 -3.38 15.85
CA LEU A 116 5.90 -3.05 14.47
C LEU A 116 6.21 -1.56 14.29
N LEU A 117 5.43 -0.67 14.90
CA LEU A 117 5.70 0.77 14.88
C LEU A 117 7.07 1.08 15.47
N ARG A 118 7.38 0.54 16.66
CA ARG A 118 8.67 0.77 17.32
C ARG A 118 9.86 0.17 16.56
N LEU A 119 9.69 -1.00 15.94
CA LEU A 119 10.69 -1.61 15.05
C LEU A 119 10.91 -0.76 13.79
N SER A 120 9.83 -0.30 13.15
CA SER A 120 9.90 0.51 11.92
C SER A 120 10.63 1.85 12.11
N GLN A 121 10.68 2.36 13.34
CA GLN A 121 11.41 3.59 13.71
C GLN A 121 12.92 3.38 13.92
N ILE A 122 13.41 2.13 13.95
CA ILE A 122 14.84 1.83 14.09
C ILE A 122 15.50 1.97 12.71
N ASN A 123 16.47 2.88 12.59
CA ASN A 123 17.20 3.14 11.34
C ASN A 123 17.74 1.85 10.68
N TYR A 124 18.35 0.96 11.47
CA TYR A 124 18.85 -0.34 10.99
C TYR A 124 17.76 -1.22 10.34
N ILE A 125 16.52 -1.20 10.84
CA ILE A 125 15.39 -1.91 10.21
C ILE A 125 15.05 -1.29 8.85
N GLN A 126 15.02 0.04 8.76
CA GLN A 126 14.78 0.76 7.50
C GLN A 126 15.89 0.46 6.48
N GLN A 127 17.14 0.37 6.93
CA GLN A 127 18.28 -0.04 6.10
C GLN A 127 18.19 -1.49 5.63
N LEU A 128 17.75 -2.43 6.48
CA LEU A 128 17.52 -3.82 6.08
C LEU A 128 16.43 -3.93 5.00
N VAL A 129 15.35 -3.15 5.11
CA VAL A 129 14.30 -3.09 4.08
C VAL A 129 14.83 -2.48 2.78
N ALA A 130 15.62 -1.40 2.87
CA ALA A 130 16.28 -0.81 1.71
C ALA A 130 17.25 -1.79 1.03
N GLN A 131 18.03 -2.56 1.79
CA GLN A 131 18.93 -3.60 1.31
C GLN A 131 18.18 -4.79 0.68
N GLY A 132 16.98 -5.11 1.15
CA GLY A 132 16.10 -6.08 0.49
C GLY A 132 15.62 -5.60 -0.89
N GLY A 133 15.49 -4.29 -1.09
CA GLY A 133 15.18 -3.66 -2.38
C GLY A 133 16.38 -3.45 -3.31
N ASP A 134 17.57 -3.26 -2.73
CA ASP A 134 18.83 -3.06 -3.45
C ASP A 134 19.97 -3.78 -2.71
N PRO A 135 20.37 -4.99 -3.17
CA PRO A 135 21.43 -5.78 -2.53
C PRO A 135 22.82 -5.14 -2.52
N SER A 136 23.04 -4.01 -3.21
CA SER A 136 24.29 -3.26 -3.13
C SER A 136 24.40 -2.40 -1.87
N LEU A 137 23.26 -2.11 -1.22
CA LEU A 137 23.22 -1.43 0.08
C LEU A 137 23.62 -2.41 1.20
N THR A 138 24.13 -1.86 2.30
CA THR A 138 24.47 -2.64 3.49
C THR A 138 23.90 -1.96 4.72
N ALA A 139 23.07 -2.67 5.47
CA ALA A 139 22.57 -2.19 6.76
C ALA A 139 23.69 -2.21 7.81
N ASP A 140 23.79 -1.13 8.60
CA ASP A 140 24.83 -0.96 9.61
C ASP A 140 24.24 -1.06 11.03
N PRO A 141 24.52 -2.16 11.78
CA PRO A 141 24.06 -2.33 13.15
C PRO A 141 24.56 -1.27 14.14
N ALA A 142 25.59 -0.48 13.79
CA ALA A 142 26.08 0.64 14.61
C ALA A 142 25.13 1.85 14.58
N THR A 143 24.16 1.90 13.66
CA THR A 143 23.12 2.94 13.64
C THR A 143 22.04 2.76 14.70
N MET A 144 21.99 1.60 15.37
CA MET A 144 21.08 1.35 16.50
C MET A 144 21.62 1.96 17.79
N THR A 145 20.77 2.66 18.55
CA THR A 145 21.08 2.94 19.96
C THR A 145 21.06 1.64 20.78
N ALA A 146 21.63 1.66 21.99
CA ALA A 146 21.55 0.51 22.89
C ALA A 146 20.09 0.11 23.21
N ALA A 147 19.18 1.09 23.31
CA ALA A 147 17.76 0.85 23.53
C ALA A 147 17.07 0.24 22.29
N ASP A 148 17.42 0.69 21.08
CA ASP A 148 16.93 0.09 19.84
C ASP A 148 17.39 -1.36 19.72
N ARG A 149 18.66 -1.64 20.02
CA ARG A 149 19.21 -2.99 19.98
C ARG A 149 18.54 -3.92 20.98
N THR A 150 18.38 -3.51 22.24
CA THR A 150 17.65 -4.30 23.25
C THR A 150 16.21 -4.59 22.82
N PHE A 151 15.53 -3.62 22.20
CA PHE A 151 14.18 -3.83 21.69
C PHE A 151 14.15 -4.74 20.44
N TYR A 152 15.11 -4.58 19.53
CA TYR A 152 15.27 -5.45 18.37
C TYR A 152 15.51 -6.90 18.79
N ASP A 153 16.48 -7.14 19.69
CA ASP A 153 16.85 -8.47 20.17
C ASP A 153 15.67 -9.18 20.87
N GLN A 154 14.78 -8.43 21.54
CA GLN A 154 13.55 -8.97 22.14
C GLN A 154 12.56 -9.54 21.11
N TYR A 155 12.56 -9.05 19.87
CA TYR A 155 11.62 -9.44 18.81
C TYR A 155 12.31 -10.06 17.58
N ALA A 156 13.63 -10.30 17.62
CA ALA A 156 14.39 -10.86 16.50
C ALA A 156 13.90 -12.26 16.08
N ASP A 157 13.51 -13.08 17.04
CA ASP A 157 12.93 -14.43 16.82
C ASP A 157 11.39 -14.43 16.66
N SER A 158 10.75 -13.24 16.61
CA SER A 158 9.30 -13.13 16.49
C SER A 158 8.82 -13.30 15.04
N ASP A 159 7.68 -13.99 14.86
CA ASP A 159 7.03 -14.12 13.55
C ASP A 159 6.53 -12.78 12.98
N ILE A 160 6.40 -11.75 13.82
CA ILE A 160 5.64 -10.53 13.53
C ILE A 160 6.12 -9.79 12.27
N VAL A 161 7.44 -9.72 12.04
CA VAL A 161 8.02 -9.06 10.87
C VAL A 161 7.81 -9.90 9.61
N MET A 162 7.97 -11.22 9.70
CA MET A 162 7.70 -12.14 8.59
C MET A 162 6.21 -12.21 8.24
N ARG A 163 5.34 -12.13 9.23
CA ARG A 163 3.89 -12.00 9.04
C ARG A 163 3.55 -10.66 8.38
N LEU A 164 4.21 -9.55 8.72
CA LEU A 164 4.01 -8.29 8.01
C LEU A 164 4.41 -8.41 6.53
N ALA A 165 5.62 -8.91 6.25
CA ALA A 165 6.10 -9.10 4.88
C ALA A 165 5.18 -10.01 4.04
N SER A 166 4.62 -11.07 4.63
CA SER A 166 3.68 -11.99 3.95
C SER A 166 2.23 -11.49 3.84
N LYS A 167 1.88 -10.38 4.51
CA LYS A 167 0.52 -9.81 4.51
C LYS A 167 0.39 -8.50 3.73
N ILE A 168 1.49 -7.79 3.46
CA ILE A 168 1.49 -6.67 2.54
C ILE A 168 1.16 -7.19 1.13
N ASN A 169 -0.01 -6.83 0.61
CA ASN A 169 -0.43 -7.24 -0.73
C ASN A 169 -0.15 -6.13 -1.75
N PHE A 170 0.89 -6.28 -2.57
CA PHE A 170 1.22 -5.32 -3.62
C PHE A 170 0.21 -5.28 -4.78
N ASP A 171 -0.69 -6.25 -4.91
CA ASP A 171 -1.71 -6.24 -5.97
C ASP A 171 -2.70 -5.09 -5.81
N VAL A 172 -2.92 -4.58 -4.59
CA VAL A 172 -3.90 -3.51 -4.30
C VAL A 172 -3.47 -2.13 -4.80
N ILE A 173 -2.18 -1.98 -5.17
CA ILE A 173 -1.59 -0.76 -5.73
C ILE A 173 -1.19 -0.89 -7.22
N LYS A 174 -1.40 -2.06 -7.84
CA LYS A 174 -1.08 -2.25 -9.28
C LYS A 174 -1.71 -1.20 -10.20
N PRO A 175 -2.99 -0.82 -10.06
CA PRO A 175 -3.60 0.21 -10.90
C PRO A 175 -2.90 1.57 -10.78
N GLU A 176 -2.47 1.94 -9.58
CA GLU A 176 -1.71 3.18 -9.33
C GLU A 176 -0.31 3.10 -9.97
N LEU A 177 0.39 1.97 -9.81
CA LEU A 177 1.72 1.77 -10.42
C LEU A 177 1.66 1.80 -11.96
N GLU A 178 0.63 1.20 -12.56
CA GLU A 178 0.37 1.26 -14.01
C GLU A 178 0.10 2.70 -14.47
N ALA A 179 -0.76 3.44 -13.75
CA ALA A 179 -1.08 4.83 -14.07
C ALA A 179 0.14 5.77 -13.92
N ILE A 180 0.96 5.57 -12.88
CA ILE A 180 2.22 6.31 -12.66
C ILE A 180 3.20 6.04 -13.81
N THR A 181 3.37 4.77 -14.18
CA THR A 181 4.27 4.36 -15.28
C THR A 181 3.83 4.95 -16.62
N LEU A 182 2.54 4.85 -16.96
CA LEU A 182 1.97 5.41 -18.18
C LEU A 182 2.13 6.94 -18.22
N LYS A 183 1.89 7.63 -17.08
CA LYS A 183 2.10 9.07 -16.98
C LYS A 183 3.57 9.45 -17.18
N ALA A 184 4.50 8.71 -16.57
CA ALA A 184 5.93 8.96 -16.71
C ALA A 184 6.41 8.86 -18.16
N PHE A 185 5.98 7.83 -18.90
CA PHE A 185 6.25 7.72 -20.34
C PHE A 185 5.59 8.85 -21.15
N THR A 186 4.37 9.26 -20.81
CA THR A 186 3.66 10.35 -21.48
C THR A 186 4.39 11.68 -21.30
N ASP A 187 4.80 12.00 -20.07
CA ASP A 187 5.55 13.21 -19.73
C ASP A 187 6.96 13.19 -20.35
N PHE A 188 7.61 12.03 -20.39
CA PHE A 188 8.89 11.83 -21.06
C PHE A 188 8.80 12.10 -22.57
N LEU A 189 7.82 11.52 -23.26
CA LEU A 189 7.61 11.75 -24.70
C LEU A 189 7.27 13.22 -24.99
N ALA A 190 6.43 13.84 -24.15
CA ALA A 190 6.12 15.25 -24.25
C ALA A 190 7.38 16.12 -24.06
N TRP A 191 8.21 15.86 -23.05
CA TRP A 191 9.48 16.54 -22.84
C TRP A 191 10.44 16.36 -24.04
N ARG A 192 10.60 15.13 -24.52
CA ARG A 192 11.48 14.79 -25.66
C ARG A 192 11.11 15.55 -26.93
N ALA A 193 9.81 15.74 -27.18
CA ALA A 193 9.30 16.49 -28.33
C ALA A 193 9.63 18.01 -28.30
N HIS A 194 10.10 18.55 -27.17
CA HIS A 194 10.57 19.93 -27.05
C HIS A 194 12.10 20.07 -27.16
N LEU A 195 12.83 18.97 -27.32
CA LEU A 195 14.28 19.01 -27.55
C LEU A 195 14.56 19.38 -29.02
N PRO A 196 15.63 20.16 -29.30
CA PRO A 196 16.10 20.35 -30.67
C PRO A 196 16.59 19.01 -31.25
N ALA A 197 16.37 18.83 -32.56
CA ALA A 197 16.79 17.66 -33.32
C ALA A 197 18.31 17.64 -33.60
#